data_AF-V5ESE5-F1
#
_entry.id   AF-V5ESE5-F1
#
_cell.length_a   1.000
_cell.length_b   1.000
_cell.length_c   1.000
_cell.angle_alpha   90.00
_cell.angle_beta   90.00
_cell.angle_gamma   90.00
#
_symmetry.space_group_name_H-M   'P 1'
#
loop_
_entity.id
_entity.type
_entity.pdbx_description
1 polymer ?
#
loop_
_entity_poly.entity_id
_entity_poly.type
_entity_poly.pdbx_seq_one_letter_code
_entity_poly.pdbx_strand_id
1 'polypeptide(L)'
;MESSIDQVAAKCGKQLDTFQRCILANQQNPSACEQYKTELSRCAASAVPLLNEIKNRCVAQVIAYDRCLEQFTSQGDEALERNCTPKLRDLWFCTEKVKREVEEKGNADVQRSKELGKEALTK
;
A
#
# COMPACT_ATOMS: atom_id res chain seq x y z
N MET A 1 8.60 -2.05 -5.91
CA MET A 1 7.48 -2.99 -5.77
C MET A 1 7.97 -4.34 -5.25
N GLU A 2 9.05 -4.89 -5.80
CA GLU A 2 9.65 -6.17 -5.36
C GLU A 2 9.98 -6.18 -3.85
N SER A 3 10.65 -5.14 -3.34
CA SER A 3 10.95 -5.02 -1.90
C SER A 3 9.71 -4.91 -0.99
N SER A 4 8.56 -4.50 -1.53
CA SER A 4 7.30 -4.42 -0.78
C SER A 4 6.64 -5.79 -0.69
N ILE A 5 6.72 -6.59 -1.76
CA ILE A 5 6.23 -7.98 -1.78
C ILE A 5 7.06 -8.82 -0.81
N ASP A 6 8.38 -8.68 -0.80
CA ASP A 6 9.27 -9.39 0.13
C ASP A 6 8.97 -9.04 1.60
N GLN A 7 8.73 -7.76 1.90
CA GLN A 7 8.35 -7.32 3.25
C GLN A 7 7.00 -7.89 3.69
N VAL A 8 6.03 -7.98 2.77
CA VAL A 8 4.74 -8.61 3.05
C VAL A 8 4.92 -10.11 3.25
N ALA A 9 5.68 -10.80 2.40
CA ALA A 9 5.95 -12.23 2.55
C ALA A 9 6.64 -12.54 3.90
N ALA A 10 7.64 -11.73 4.29
CA ALA A 10 8.36 -11.90 5.53
C ALA A 10 7.52 -11.59 6.79
N LYS A 11 6.70 -10.52 6.76
CA LYS A 11 5.96 -10.05 7.95
C LYS A 11 4.53 -10.60 8.05
N CYS A 12 3.93 -11.01 6.93
CA CYS A 12 2.53 -11.43 6.82
C CYS A 12 2.35 -12.87 6.35
N GLY A 13 3.39 -13.70 6.43
CA GLY A 13 3.36 -15.10 5.96
C GLY A 13 2.18 -15.90 6.51
N LYS A 14 1.80 -15.70 7.79
CA LYS A 14 0.65 -16.37 8.40
C LYS A 14 -0.69 -16.00 7.72
N GLN A 15 -0.92 -14.72 7.49
CA GLN A 15 -2.14 -14.23 6.84
C GLN A 15 -2.19 -14.65 5.36
N LEU A 16 -1.04 -14.62 4.68
CA LEU A 16 -0.90 -15.05 3.29
C LEU A 16 -1.27 -16.53 3.13
N ASP A 17 -0.69 -17.38 3.97
CA ASP A 17 -0.89 -18.83 3.99
C ASP A 17 -2.34 -19.21 4.36
N THR A 18 -2.94 -18.48 5.30
CA THR A 18 -4.35 -18.67 5.69
C THR A 18 -5.31 -18.32 4.55
N PHE A 19 -5.09 -17.18 3.89
CA PHE A 19 -5.89 -16.79 2.73
C PHE A 19 -5.74 -17.78 1.57
N GLN A 20 -4.50 -18.18 1.27
CA GLN A 20 -4.21 -19.15 0.20
C GLN A 20 -4.89 -20.50 0.45
N ARG A 21 -4.80 -21.04 1.67
CA ARG A 21 -5.51 -22.27 2.03
C ARG A 21 -7.02 -22.14 1.87
N CYS A 22 -7.61 -21.01 2.25
CA CYS A 22 -9.04 -20.78 2.09
C CYS A 22 -9.46 -20.81 0.62
N ILE A 23 -8.72 -20.12 -0.27
CA ILE A 23 -9.02 -20.08 -1.70
C ILE A 23 -8.90 -21.47 -2.34
N LEU A 24 -7.86 -22.23 -1.97
CA LEU A 24 -7.67 -23.59 -2.45
C LEU A 24 -8.80 -24.53 -2.01
N ALA A 25 -9.35 -24.33 -0.81
CA ALA A 25 -10.48 -25.11 -0.29
C ALA A 25 -11.85 -24.65 -0.83
N ASN A 26 -11.98 -23.39 -1.25
CA ASN A 26 -13.25 -22.76 -1.67
C ASN A 26 -13.20 -22.26 -3.12
N GLN A 27 -12.61 -23.03 -4.04
CA GLN A 27 -12.42 -22.62 -5.43
C GLN A 27 -13.73 -22.23 -6.15
N GLN A 28 -14.83 -22.89 -5.80
CA GLN A 28 -16.16 -22.61 -6.36
C GLN A 28 -16.85 -21.39 -5.70
N ASN A 29 -16.38 -20.96 -4.53
CA ASN A 29 -16.90 -19.77 -3.84
C ASN A 29 -15.78 -18.97 -3.13
N PRO A 30 -14.91 -18.26 -3.87
CA PRO A 30 -13.82 -17.48 -3.30
C PRO A 30 -14.29 -16.37 -2.34
N SER A 31 -15.54 -15.91 -2.47
CA SER A 31 -16.10 -14.86 -1.62
C SER A 31 -16.18 -15.26 -0.14
N ALA A 32 -16.24 -16.57 0.15
CA ALA A 32 -16.16 -17.10 1.52
C ALA A 32 -14.84 -16.74 2.24
N CYS A 33 -13.81 -16.35 1.49
CA CYS A 33 -12.49 -16.00 2.00
C CYS A 33 -12.26 -14.49 2.18
N GLU A 34 -13.29 -13.64 2.02
CA GLU A 34 -13.12 -12.17 2.08
C GLU A 34 -12.60 -11.66 3.43
N GLN A 35 -12.96 -12.35 4.53
CA GLN A 35 -12.40 -12.03 5.85
C GLN A 35 -10.87 -12.17 5.87
N TYR A 36 -10.33 -13.26 5.32
CA TYR A 36 -8.89 -13.53 5.30
C TYR A 36 -8.16 -12.61 4.33
N LYS A 37 -8.80 -12.23 3.22
CA LYS A 37 -8.29 -11.21 2.29
C LYS A 37 -8.17 -9.84 2.97
N THR A 38 -9.16 -9.48 3.78
CA THR A 38 -9.16 -8.23 4.55
C THR A 38 -8.04 -8.24 5.60
N GLU A 39 -7.85 -9.35 6.30
CA GLU A 39 -6.77 -9.50 7.28
C GLU A 39 -5.37 -9.44 6.64
N LEU A 40 -5.17 -10.12 5.51
CA LEU A 40 -3.93 -10.04 4.74
C LEU A 40 -3.66 -8.61 4.28
N SER A 41 -4.68 -7.93 3.77
CA SER A 41 -4.58 -6.53 3.32
C SER A 41 -4.22 -5.58 4.47
N ARG A 42 -4.76 -5.81 5.67
CA ARG A 42 -4.41 -5.05 6.89
C ARG A 42 -2.96 -5.29 7.29
N CYS A 43 -2.51 -6.55 7.28
CA CYS A 43 -1.12 -6.87 7.58
C CYS A 43 -0.18 -6.23 6.57
N ALA A 44 -0.46 -6.34 5.26
CA ALA A 44 0.36 -5.78 4.21
C ALA A 44 0.50 -4.25 4.33
N ALA A 45 -0.60 -3.55 4.67
CA ALA A 45 -0.57 -2.13 4.95
C ALA A 45 0.34 -1.79 6.13
N SER A 46 0.33 -2.57 7.21
CA SER A 46 1.23 -2.37 8.36
C SER A 46 2.68 -2.76 8.10
N ALA A 47 2.91 -3.78 7.26
CA ALA A 47 4.22 -4.33 6.96
C ALA A 47 5.07 -3.38 6.10
N VAL A 48 4.40 -2.56 5.27
CA VAL A 48 4.98 -1.59 4.35
C VAL A 48 4.54 -0.17 4.78
N PRO A 49 5.32 0.52 5.63
CA PRO A 49 4.96 1.83 6.18
C PRO A 49 4.54 2.85 5.11
N LEU A 50 5.19 2.80 3.95
CA LEU A 50 4.86 3.63 2.79
C LEU A 50 3.41 3.45 2.33
N LEU A 51 2.89 2.21 2.27
CA LEU A 51 1.52 1.96 1.83
C LEU A 51 0.50 2.49 2.83
N ASN A 52 0.78 2.36 4.15
CA ASN A 52 -0.07 2.95 5.18
C ASN A 52 -0.12 4.48 5.09
N GLU A 53 1.05 5.10 4.91
CA GLU A 53 1.16 6.56 4.78
C GLU A 53 0.44 7.07 3.53
N ILE A 54 0.60 6.40 2.40
CA ILE A 54 -0.12 6.74 1.16
C ILE A 54 -1.63 6.63 1.40
N LYS A 55 -2.11 5.52 1.99
CA LYS A 55 -3.53 5.31 2.24
C LYS A 55 -4.13 6.39 3.14
N ASN A 56 -3.42 6.80 4.18
CA ASN A 56 -3.91 7.81 5.12
C ASN A 56 -3.87 9.22 4.53
N ARG A 57 -2.82 9.54 3.76
CA ARG A 57 -2.56 10.93 3.31
C ARG A 57 -3.13 11.24 1.93
N CYS A 58 -3.29 10.23 1.08
CA CYS A 58 -3.78 10.38 -0.29
C CYS A 58 -5.21 9.87 -0.49
N VAL A 59 -5.96 9.60 0.60
CA VAL A 59 -7.32 9.03 0.54
C VAL A 59 -8.27 9.88 -0.32
N ALA A 60 -8.15 11.20 -0.27
CA ALA A 60 -8.98 12.10 -1.05
C ALA A 60 -8.73 11.95 -2.57
N GLN A 61 -7.47 11.82 -2.97
CA GLN A 61 -7.08 11.62 -4.36
C GLN A 61 -7.47 10.22 -4.86
N VAL A 62 -7.34 9.20 -4.02
CA VAL A 62 -7.81 7.83 -4.32
C VAL A 62 -9.30 7.84 -4.59
N ILE A 63 -10.12 8.39 -3.69
CA ILE A 63 -11.58 8.48 -3.86
C ILE A 63 -11.95 9.28 -5.12
N ALA A 64 -11.23 10.37 -5.41
CA ALA A 64 -11.51 11.18 -6.58
C ALA A 64 -11.22 10.43 -7.90
N TYR A 65 -10.17 9.61 -7.92
CA TYR A 65 -9.85 8.77 -9.07
C TYR A 65 -10.84 7.62 -9.22
N ASP A 66 -11.16 6.91 -8.13
CA ASP A 66 -12.12 5.80 -8.12
C ASP A 66 -13.49 6.25 -8.63
N ARG A 67 -14.01 7.39 -8.14
CA ARG A 67 -15.28 7.97 -8.62
C ARG A 67 -15.24 8.32 -10.10
N CYS A 68 -14.10 8.76 -10.61
CA CYS A 68 -13.96 9.04 -12.03
C CYS A 68 -14.07 7.75 -12.85
N LEU A 69 -13.40 6.68 -12.41
CA LEU A 69 -13.49 5.37 -13.06
C LEU A 69 -14.94 4.85 -13.06
N GLU A 70 -15.60 4.88 -11.90
CA GLU A 70 -17.01 4.48 -11.78
C GLU A 70 -17.93 5.22 -12.78
N GLN A 71 -17.64 6.50 -13.04
CA GLN A 71 -18.43 7.33 -13.94
C GLN A 71 -18.14 7.09 -15.43
N PHE A 72 -16.87 6.84 -15.79
CA PHE A 72 -16.43 6.86 -17.19
C PHE A 72 -15.98 5.50 -17.74
N THR A 73 -15.80 4.46 -16.93
CA THR A 73 -15.37 3.12 -17.38
C THR A 73 -16.27 2.52 -18.46
N SER A 74 -17.58 2.75 -18.40
CA SER A 74 -18.51 2.24 -19.42
C SER A 74 -18.59 3.10 -20.68
N GLN A 75 -17.90 4.25 -20.73
CA GLN A 75 -17.98 5.22 -21.83
C GLN A 75 -16.83 5.10 -22.84
N GLY A 76 -15.90 4.16 -22.62
CA GLY A 76 -14.77 3.89 -23.50
C GLY A 76 -13.49 4.66 -23.12
N ASP A 77 -12.38 4.22 -23.69
CA ASP A 77 -11.03 4.63 -23.28
C ASP A 77 -10.76 6.13 -23.47
N GLU A 78 -11.31 6.74 -24.53
CA GLU A 78 -11.14 8.18 -24.80
C GLU A 78 -11.78 9.05 -23.70
N ALA A 79 -12.98 8.65 -23.24
CA ALA A 79 -13.66 9.32 -22.14
C ALA A 79 -12.89 9.12 -20.82
N LEU A 80 -12.33 7.93 -20.61
CA LEU A 80 -11.52 7.62 -19.44
C LEU A 80 -10.23 8.46 -19.40
N GLU A 81 -9.52 8.50 -20.52
CA GLU A 81 -8.26 9.23 -20.64
C GLU A 81 -8.48 10.73 -20.40
N ARG A 82 -9.49 11.30 -21.07
CA ARG A 82 -9.78 12.73 -20.96
C ARG A 82 -10.19 13.15 -19.55
N ASN A 83 -11.02 12.34 -18.87
CA ASN A 83 -11.62 12.74 -17.60
C ASN A 83 -10.80 12.26 -16.37
N CYS A 84 -10.19 11.08 -16.45
CA CYS A 84 -9.57 10.44 -15.29
C CYS A 84 -8.05 10.57 -15.25
N THR A 85 -7.36 10.83 -16.37
CA THR A 85 -5.90 11.10 -16.36
C THR A 85 -5.50 12.26 -15.45
N PRO A 86 -6.24 13.40 -15.40
CA PRO A 86 -5.92 14.46 -14.44
C PRO A 86 -6.01 13.99 -12.98
N LYS A 87 -7.02 13.17 -12.64
CA LYS A 87 -7.19 12.62 -11.28
C LYS A 87 -6.10 11.62 -10.93
N LEU A 88 -5.71 10.79 -11.90
CA LEU A 88 -4.57 9.90 -11.77
C LEU A 88 -3.27 10.66 -11.51
N ARG A 89 -3.06 11.80 -12.20
CA ARG A 89 -1.90 12.66 -12.00
C ARG A 89 -1.87 13.27 -10.60
N ASP A 90 -3.01 13.75 -10.10
CA ASP A 90 -3.13 14.28 -8.74
C ASP A 90 -2.79 13.22 -7.68
N LEU A 91 -3.29 11.99 -7.89
CA LEU A 91 -2.96 10.84 -7.05
C LEU A 91 -1.45 10.55 -7.08
N TRP A 92 -0.86 10.51 -8.28
CA TRP A 92 0.57 10.26 -8.45
C TRP A 92 1.44 11.30 -7.72
N PHE A 93 1.11 12.60 -7.84
CA PHE A 93 1.82 13.65 -7.11
C PHE A 93 1.75 13.46 -5.59
N CYS A 94 0.57 13.06 -5.09
CA CYS A 94 0.42 12.76 -3.66
C CYS A 94 1.31 11.58 -3.26
N THR A 95 1.28 10.47 -4.00
CA THR A 95 2.06 9.28 -3.67
C THR A 95 3.57 9.55 -3.70
N GLU A 96 4.04 10.33 -4.67
CA GLU A 96 5.46 10.70 -4.78
C GLU A 96 5.91 11.62 -3.64
N LYS A 97 5.05 12.54 -3.22
CA LYS A 97 5.33 13.40 -2.05
C LYS A 97 5.43 12.56 -0.78
N VAL A 98 4.46 11.68 -0.54
CA VAL A 98 4.46 10.80 0.64
C VAL A 98 5.70 9.90 0.65
N LYS A 99 6.05 9.32 -0.50
CA LYS A 99 7.23 8.47 -0.64
C LYS A 99 8.51 9.18 -0.22
N ARG A 100 8.77 10.38 -0.76
CA ARG A 100 9.95 11.18 -0.38
C ARG A 100 10.02 11.44 1.11
N GLU A 101 8.92 11.89 1.72
CA GLU A 101 8.88 12.23 3.14
C GLU A 101 9.05 10.99 4.06
N VAL A 102 8.57 9.81 3.65
CA VAL A 102 8.75 8.56 4.40
C VAL A 102 10.19 8.05 4.30
N GLU A 103 10.81 8.15 3.12
CA GLU A 103 12.22 7.81 2.91
C GLU A 103 13.15 8.74 3.73
N GLU A 104 12.86 10.04 3.74
CA GLU A 104 13.60 11.03 4.53
C GLU A 104 13.51 10.76 6.05
N LYS A 105 12.32 10.47 6.57
CA LYS A 105 12.12 10.10 7.98
C LYS A 105 12.84 8.80 8.34
N GLY A 106 12.73 7.77 7.51
CA GLY A 106 13.42 6.50 7.73
C GLY A 106 14.95 6.67 7.80
N ASN A 107 15.53 7.53 6.97
CA ASN A 107 16.96 7.80 6.99
C ASN A 107 17.39 8.56 8.26
N ALA A 108 16.59 9.53 8.72
CA ALA A 108 16.85 10.28 9.94
C ALA A 108 16.80 9.38 11.20
N ASP A 109 15.84 8.46 11.28
CA ASP A 109 15.69 7.52 12.40
C ASP A 109 16.86 6.52 12.47
N VAL A 110 17.36 6.07 11.32
CA VAL A 110 18.56 5.22 11.23
C VAL A 110 19.81 5.96 11.70
N GLN A 111 19.97 7.22 11.30
CA GLN A 111 21.13 8.04 11.70
C GLN A 111 21.15 8.26 13.22
N ARG A 112 20.00 8.62 13.79
CA ARG A 112 19.84 8.82 15.24
C ARG A 112 20.11 7.54 16.05
N SER A 113 19.66 6.39 15.54
CA SER A 113 19.92 5.09 16.18
C SER A 113 21.41 4.72 16.18
N LYS A 114 22.14 5.08 15.10
CA LYS A 114 23.60 4.89 15.02
C LYS A 114 24.36 5.78 16.01
N GLU A 115 23.91 7.02 16.19
CA GLU A 115 24.54 7.97 17.13
C GLU A 115 24.36 7.51 18.59
N LEU A 116 23.14 7.13 18.97
CA LEU A 116 22.85 6.56 20.30
C LEU A 116 23.64 5.27 20.57
N GLY A 117 23.76 4.39 19.56
CA GLY A 117 24.56 3.17 19.67
C GLY A 117 26.05 3.45 19.85
N LYS A 118 26.59 4.47 19.17
CA LYS A 118 27.98 4.90 19.33
C LYS A 118 28.25 5.46 20.72
N GLU A 119 27.35 6.31 21.25
CA GLU A 119 27.48 6.87 22.61
C GLU A 119 27.41 5.83 23.71
N ALA A 120 26.67 4.74 23.50
CA ALA A 120 26.59 3.61 24.44
C ALA A 120 27.86 2.74 24.45
N LEU A 121 28.68 2.78 23.39
CA LEU A 121 29.92 2.00 23.25
C LEU A 121 31.18 2.77 23.72
N THR A 122 31.08 4.08 23.94
CA THR A 122 32.18 4.94 24.43
C THR A 122 32.15 5.20 25.93
N LYS A 123 31.26 4.53 26.69
CA LYS A 123 31.23 4.49 28.16
C LYS A 123 31.59 3.10 28.66
#